data_AF-A0A7W8PBA0-F1
#
_entry.id   AF-A0A7W8PBA0-F1
#
_cell.length_a   1.000
_cell.length_b   1.000
_cell.length_c   1.000
_cell.angle_alpha   90.00
_cell.angle_beta   90.00
_cell.angle_gamma   90.00
#
_symmetry.space_group_name_H-M   'P 1'
#
loop_
_entity.id
_entity.type
_entity.pdbx_description
1 polymer ?
#
loop_
_entity_poly.entity_id
_entity_poly.type
_entity_poly.pdbx_seq_one_letter_code
_entity_poly.pdbx_strand_id
1 'polypeptide(L)'
;MHGSSVEARARRREQARCAAIFSSHAAARNPVLAANLAFRTRLARGAALAVLESTPAPPTANSGRVERNPRVGPGGTPGMNSRQAIASAWDHAFAKVNARKR
;
A
#
# COMPACT_ATOMS: atom_id res chain seq x y z
N MET A 1 13.45 26.14 13.44
CA MET A 1 14.87 25.72 13.35
C MET A 1 15.29 25.62 11.88
N HIS A 2 15.78 26.71 11.29
CA HIS A 2 16.22 26.73 9.89
C HIS A 2 17.68 27.20 9.85
N GLY A 3 18.59 26.30 10.19
CA GLY A 3 20.00 26.54 9.95
C GLY A 3 20.25 26.67 8.44
N SER A 4 20.93 27.73 8.03
CA SER A 4 21.42 27.94 6.66
C SER A 4 22.76 27.23 6.41
N SER A 5 23.27 26.46 7.39
CA SER A 5 24.54 25.74 7.27
C SER A 5 24.50 24.69 6.14
N VAL A 6 25.69 24.40 5.60
CA VAL A 6 25.90 23.36 4.59
C VAL A 6 25.37 22.00 5.05
N GLU A 7 25.53 21.69 6.34
CA GLU A 7 25.02 20.47 6.97
C GLU A 7 23.49 20.44 6.98
N ALA A 8 22.83 21.53 7.37
CA ALA A 8 21.38 21.62 7.37
C ALA A 8 20.79 21.50 5.94
N ARG A 9 21.51 22.01 4.93
CA ARG A 9 21.14 21.83 3.52
C ARG A 9 21.31 20.39 3.07
N ALA A 10 22.38 19.72 3.47
CA ALA A 10 22.60 18.29 3.19
C ALA A 10 21.51 17.42 3.83
N ARG A 11 21.15 17.68 5.09
CA ARG A 11 20.05 16.99 5.79
C ARG A 11 18.72 17.18 5.08
N ARG A 12 18.37 18.39 4.64
CA ARG A 12 17.14 18.64 3.88
C ARG A 12 17.10 17.90 2.54
N ARG A 13 18.22 17.85 1.80
CA ARG A 13 18.31 17.07 0.55
C ARG A 13 18.07 15.59 0.81
N GLU A 14 18.67 15.07 1.86
CA GLU A 14 18.52 13.67 2.23
C GLU A 14 17.09 13.34 2.69
N GLN A 15 16.48 14.20 3.51
CA GLN A 15 15.08 14.07 3.90
C GLN A 15 14.15 14.11 2.69
N ALA A 16 14.36 15.03 1.75
CA ALA A 16 13.58 15.10 0.52
C ALA A 16 13.72 13.84 -0.34
N ARG A 17 14.92 13.24 -0.38
CA ARG A 17 15.18 11.99 -1.09
C ARG A 17 14.44 10.82 -0.44
N CYS A 18 14.56 10.65 0.88
CA CYS A 18 13.85 9.62 1.62
C CYS A 18 12.33 9.77 1.48
N ALA A 19 11.80 10.99 1.60
CA ALA A 19 10.39 11.28 1.42
C ALA A 19 9.90 10.90 0.02
N ALA A 20 10.69 11.19 -1.02
CA ALA A 20 10.35 10.81 -2.39
C ALA A 20 10.35 9.30 -2.64
N ILE A 21 11.25 8.55 -1.99
CA ILE A 21 11.28 7.09 -2.09
C ILE A 21 10.03 6.52 -1.44
N PHE A 22 9.76 6.89 -0.18
CA PHE A 22 8.66 6.33 0.59
C PHE A 22 7.26 6.83 0.18
N SER A 23 7.15 7.97 -0.51
CA SER A 23 5.86 8.44 -1.06
C SER A 23 5.46 7.76 -2.37
N SER A 24 6.36 6.99 -3.00
CA SER A 24 6.06 6.29 -4.24
C SER A 24 5.13 5.09 -4.00
N HIS A 25 4.24 4.82 -4.98
CA HIS A 25 3.36 3.65 -4.90
C HIS A 25 4.15 2.33 -4.87
N ALA A 26 5.30 2.27 -5.56
CA ALA A 26 6.18 1.11 -5.57
C ALA A 26 6.78 0.80 -4.18
N ALA A 27 7.04 1.82 -3.35
CA ALA A 27 7.52 1.61 -1.98
C ALA A 27 6.48 0.91 -1.08
N ALA A 28 5.19 1.13 -1.32
CA ALA A 28 4.13 0.41 -0.61
C ALA A 28 4.11 -1.09 -0.94
N ARG A 29 4.53 -1.46 -2.17
CA ARG A 29 4.59 -2.86 -2.60
C ARG A 29 5.82 -3.58 -2.04
N ASN A 30 6.94 -2.88 -1.84
CA ASN A 30 8.16 -3.44 -1.25
C ASN A 30 8.82 -2.47 -0.26
N PRO A 31 8.37 -2.43 1.02
CA PRO A 31 8.88 -1.49 2.01
C PRO A 31 10.33 -1.79 2.43
N VAL A 32 10.74 -3.08 2.41
CA VAL A 32 12.09 -3.50 2.78
C VAL A 32 13.11 -3.01 1.76
N LEU A 33 12.82 -3.16 0.47
CA LEU A 33 13.69 -2.64 -0.58
C LEU A 33 13.77 -1.10 -0.55
N ALA A 34 12.63 -0.43 -0.35
CA ALA A 34 12.59 1.02 -0.21
C ALA A 34 13.49 1.51 0.94
N ALA A 35 13.47 0.83 2.09
CA ALA A 35 14.33 1.16 3.23
C ALA A 35 15.82 0.95 2.92
N ASN A 36 16.18 -0.14 2.23
CA ASN A 36 17.56 -0.37 1.83
C ASN A 36 18.05 0.72 0.86
N LEU A 37 17.24 1.11 -0.13
CA LEU A 37 17.58 2.19 -1.07
C LEU A 37 17.70 3.55 -0.36
N ALA A 38 16.79 3.84 0.57
CA ALA A 38 16.80 5.08 1.34
C ALA A 38 18.03 5.17 2.26
N PHE A 39 18.36 4.13 3.03
CA PHE A 39 19.37 4.29 4.09
C PHE A 39 20.77 3.79 3.73
N ARG A 40 20.90 2.84 2.80
CA ARG A 40 22.19 2.19 2.49
C ARG A 40 22.81 2.66 1.19
N THR A 41 22.06 3.34 0.32
CA THR A 41 22.56 3.75 -0.99
C THR A 41 22.55 5.26 -1.16
N ARG A 42 23.47 5.75 -2.01
CA ARG A 42 23.53 7.16 -2.44
C ARG A 42 22.89 7.37 -3.82
N LEU A 43 22.01 6.47 -4.24
CA LEU A 43 21.34 6.57 -5.54
C LEU A 43 20.52 7.86 -5.63
N ALA A 44 20.57 8.49 -6.80
CA ALA A 44 19.70 9.61 -7.11
C ALA A 44 18.23 9.16 -7.09
N ARG A 45 17.32 10.09 -6.77
CA ARG A 45 15.88 9.83 -6.65
C ARG A 45 15.31 9.03 -7.83
N GLY A 46 15.59 9.45 -9.07
CA GLY A 46 15.07 8.79 -10.26
C GLY A 46 15.53 7.33 -10.40
N ALA A 47 16.81 7.07 -10.13
CA ALA A 47 17.36 5.71 -10.17
C ALA A 47 16.74 4.82 -9.08
N ALA A 48 16.57 5.34 -7.86
CA ALA A 48 15.93 4.60 -6.78
C ALA A 48 14.47 4.23 -7.10
N LEU A 49 13.72 5.14 -7.73
CA LEU A 49 12.36 4.88 -8.19
C LEU A 49 12.32 3.84 -9.32
N ALA A 50 13.19 3.97 -10.32
CA ALA A 50 13.29 2.99 -11.41
C ALA A 50 13.61 1.58 -10.88
N VAL A 51 14.50 1.46 -9.89
CA VAL A 51 14.79 0.19 -9.23
C VAL A 51 13.55 -0.36 -8.52
N LEU A 52 12.82 0.48 -7.77
CA LEU A 52 11.58 0.06 -7.10
C LEU A 52 10.50 -0.38 -8.08
N GLU A 53 10.37 0.28 -9.23
CA GLU A 53 9.38 -0.07 -10.26
C GLU A 53 9.75 -1.34 -11.03
N SER A 54 11.04 -1.51 -11.34
CA SER A 54 11.57 -2.69 -12.03
C SER A 54 11.59 -3.95 -11.16
N THR A 55 11.63 -3.79 -9.83
CA THR A 55 11.74 -4.92 -8.91
C THR A 55 10.36 -5.47 -8.58
N PRO A 56 10.03 -6.71 -8.98
CA PRO A 56 8.77 -7.31 -8.60
C PRO A 56 8.69 -7.44 -7.08
N ALA A 57 7.56 -7.01 -6.51
CA ALA A 57 7.33 -7.08 -5.08
C ALA A 57 7.25 -8.55 -4.64
N PRO A 58 7.85 -8.92 -3.49
CA PRO A 58 7.68 -10.25 -2.94
C PRO A 58 6.19 -10.51 -2.69
N PRO A 59 5.72 -11.77 -2.82
CA PRO A 59 4.33 -12.11 -2.57
C PRO A 59 3.97 -11.69 -1.14
N THR A 60 3.10 -10.69 -1.02
CA THR A 60 2.68 -10.20 0.28
C THR A 60 1.88 -11.29 0.99
N ALA A 61 2.04 -11.45 2.30
CA ALA A 61 1.23 -12.37 3.13
C ALA A 61 -0.29 -12.08 3.09
N ASN A 62 -0.72 -11.00 2.41
CA ASN A 62 -2.11 -10.70 2.13
C ASN A 62 -2.73 -11.58 1.03
N SER A 63 -1.97 -12.45 0.36
CA SER A 63 -2.51 -13.49 -0.53
C SER A 63 -3.62 -14.30 0.17
N GLY A 64 -3.40 -14.71 1.42
CA GLY A 64 -4.42 -15.38 2.22
C GLY A 64 -5.59 -14.48 2.65
N ARG A 65 -5.46 -13.15 2.60
CA ARG A 65 -6.57 -12.21 2.88
C ARG A 65 -7.44 -12.00 1.63
N VAL A 66 -6.84 -12.01 0.44
CA VAL A 66 -7.54 -12.01 -0.86
C VAL A 66 -8.29 -13.33 -1.06
N GLU A 67 -7.68 -14.47 -0.72
CA GLU A 67 -8.38 -15.76 -0.72
C GLU A 67 -9.56 -15.80 0.25
N ARG A 68 -9.41 -15.20 1.44
CA ARG A 68 -10.48 -15.12 2.45
C ARG A 68 -11.57 -14.09 2.13
N ASN A 69 -11.26 -13.08 1.32
CA ASN A 69 -12.23 -12.05 0.92
C ASN A 69 -11.94 -11.57 -0.52
N PRO A 70 -12.36 -12.35 -1.53
CA PRO A 70 -12.09 -12.04 -2.94
C PRO A 70 -12.79 -10.76 -3.43
N ARG A 71 -13.72 -10.20 -2.64
CA ARG A 71 -14.46 -8.98 -2.98
C ARG A 71 -13.76 -7.70 -2.52
N VAL A 72 -12.69 -7.80 -1.72
CA VAL A 72 -11.97 -6.63 -1.16
C VAL A 72 -10.48 -6.76 -1.51
N GLY A 73 -10.19 -6.77 -2.81
CA GLY A 73 -8.84 -6.75 -3.37
C GLY A 73 -8.65 -5.57 -4.33
N PRO A 74 -7.40 -5.15 -4.59
CA PRO A 74 -7.10 -4.05 -5.52
C PRO A 74 -7.41 -4.54 -6.94
N GLY A 75 -8.61 -4.28 -7.40
CA GLY A 75 -9.20 -4.90 -8.60
C GLY A 75 -10.68 -5.21 -8.48
N GLY A 76 -11.30 -4.97 -7.31
CA GLY A 76 -12.75 -4.99 -7.18
C GLY A 76 -13.38 -3.91 -8.07
N THR A 77 -13.88 -4.32 -9.23
CA THR A 77 -14.73 -3.51 -10.11
C THR A 77 -15.78 -2.77 -9.29
N PRO A 78 -15.89 -1.42 -9.41
CA PRO A 78 -17.01 -0.68 -8.84
C PRO A 78 -18.24 -0.94 -9.71
N GLY A 79 -18.81 -2.13 -9.56
CA GLY A 79 -19.85 -2.67 -10.44
C GLY A 79 -20.90 -3.45 -9.67
N MET A 80 -21.42 -2.89 -8.59
CA MET A 80 -22.78 -3.20 -8.11
C MET A 80 -23.21 -2.09 -7.16
N ASN A 81 -24.42 -1.54 -7.36
CA ASN A 81 -24.96 -0.46 -6.55
C ASN A 81 -24.79 -0.77 -5.05
N SER A 82 -23.96 0.02 -4.37
CA SER A 82 -23.56 -0.21 -2.98
C SER A 82 -24.76 -0.40 -2.04
N ARG A 83 -25.88 0.30 -2.29
CA ARG A 83 -27.15 0.13 -1.56
C ARG A 83 -27.77 -1.25 -1.71
N GLN A 84 -27.79 -1.81 -2.93
CA GLN A 84 -28.38 -3.13 -3.18
C GLN A 84 -27.52 -4.24 -2.54
N ALA A 85 -26.19 -4.10 -2.60
CA ALA A 85 -25.28 -5.04 -1.95
C ALA A 85 -25.39 -5.02 -0.41
N ILE A 86 -25.65 -3.85 0.19
CA ILE A 86 -25.90 -3.73 1.62
C ILE A 86 -27.26 -4.36 1.98
N ALA A 87 -28.32 -4.11 1.21
CA ALA A 87 -29.65 -4.68 1.46
C ALA A 87 -29.63 -6.22 1.45
N SER A 88 -29.06 -6.83 0.41
CA SER A 88 -28.98 -8.29 0.31
C SER A 88 -28.09 -8.92 1.40
N ALA A 89 -27.13 -8.18 1.95
CA ALA A 89 -26.32 -8.66 3.07
C ALA A 89 -27.13 -8.76 4.37
N TRP A 90 -28.05 -7.82 4.61
CA TRP A 90 -28.98 -7.88 5.74
C TRP A 90 -29.96 -9.05 5.59
N ASP A 91 -30.53 -9.24 4.40
CA ASP A 91 -31.46 -10.34 4.13
C ASP A 91 -30.82 -11.72 4.40
N HIS A 92 -29.58 -11.92 3.93
CA HIS A 92 -28.84 -13.16 4.20
C HIS A 92 -28.52 -13.37 5.69
N ALA A 93 -28.24 -12.29 6.44
CA ALA A 93 -27.98 -12.38 7.87
C ALA A 93 -29.24 -12.79 8.65
N PHE A 94 -30.40 -12.21 8.32
CA PHE A 94 -31.67 -12.58 8.95
C PHE A 94 -32.12 -13.99 8.59
N ALA A 95 -31.94 -14.42 7.33
CA ALA A 95 -32.22 -15.79 6.91
C ALA A 95 -31.41 -16.82 7.70
N LYS A 96 -30.12 -16.54 7.94
CA LYS A 96 -29.24 -17.43 8.71
C LYS A 96 -29.65 -17.54 10.19
N VAL A 97 -30.13 -16.45 10.79
CA VAL A 97 -30.61 -16.45 12.18
C VAL A 97 -31.93 -17.21 12.31
N ASN A 98 -32.85 -17.04 11.35
CA ASN A 98 -34.12 -17.76 11.35
C ASN A 98 -33.97 -19.26 11.06
N ALA A 99 -33.03 -19.65 10.18
CA ALA A 99 -32.72 -21.05 9.91
C ALA A 99 -32.16 -21.79 11.13
N ARG A 100 -31.54 -21.08 12.07
CA ARG A 100 -31.00 -21.63 13.32
C ARG A 100 -32.05 -21.81 14.42
N LYS A 101 -33.27 -21.29 14.20
CA LYS A 101 -34.37 -21.26 15.17
C LYS A 101 -35.47 -22.28 14.86
N ARG A 102 -35.28 -23.13 13.85
CA ARG A 102 -36.10 -24.30 13.54
C ARG A 102 -35.40 -25.57 14.00
#